data_AF-A0AAA9ZJY8-F1
#
_entry.id   AF-A0AAA9ZJY8-F1
#
_cell.length_a   1.000
_cell.length_b   1.000
_cell.length_c   1.000
_cell.angle_alpha   90.00
_cell.angle_beta   90.00
_cell.angle_gamma   90.00
#
_symmetry.space_group_name_H-M   'P 1'
#
loop_
_entity.id
_entity.type
_entity.pdbx_description
1 polymer ?
#
loop_
_entity_poly.entity_id
_entity_poly.type
_entity_poly.pdbx_seq_one_letter_code
_entity_poly.pdbx_strand_id
1 'polypeptide(L)'
;MLDMENIELPKLENDQKSYAGIPEAVFVEDVEAFMKQSGSEENVEKETRFLLSEQVFVKTRVPPTKTVCLWLGANVMLEYPLDEAEELLKQNKHSAEVNLKCLEHDQDFLRDQITTTEVNMARVHNYDVKKRQAKKAAEEK
;
A
#
# COMPACT_ATOMS: atom_id res chain seq x y z
N MET A 1 10.46 37.64 -1.13
CA MET A 1 11.12 36.73 -0.19
C MET A 1 10.15 36.61 0.97
N LEU A 2 9.35 35.54 0.97
CA LEU A 2 8.47 35.19 2.08
C LEU A 2 9.08 33.94 2.67
N ASP A 3 9.42 34.03 3.96
CA ASP A 3 10.20 33.04 4.68
C ASP A 3 9.47 31.69 4.73
N MET A 4 10.14 30.67 4.20
CA MET A 4 9.57 29.37 3.86
C MET A 4 10.07 28.28 4.83
N GLU A 5 10.26 28.64 6.11
CA GLU A 5 10.99 27.81 7.07
C GLU A 5 10.14 27.19 8.20
N ASN A 6 8.81 27.32 8.19
CA ASN A 6 7.96 26.64 9.19
C ASN A 6 6.62 26.17 8.60
N ILE A 7 6.68 25.18 7.73
CA ILE A 7 5.52 24.32 7.44
C ILE A 7 5.86 22.94 8.02
N GLU A 8 5.56 22.76 9.31
CA GLU A 8 5.54 21.41 9.89
C GLU A 8 4.45 20.62 9.17
N LEU A 9 4.87 19.70 8.31
CA LEU A 9 3.99 18.72 7.69
C LEU A 9 3.28 17.93 8.82
N PRO A 10 1.94 17.80 8.77
CA PRO A 10 1.23 16.97 9.74
C PRO A 10 1.78 15.54 9.69
N LYS A 11 2.11 14.98 10.85
CA LYS A 11 2.53 13.58 10.96
C LYS A 11 1.38 12.70 10.43
N LEU A 12 1.69 11.83 9.48
CA LEU A 12 0.75 10.83 8.98
C LEU A 12 0.39 9.89 10.15
N GLU A 13 -0.86 9.92 10.59
CA GLU A 13 -1.40 8.94 11.53
C GLU A 13 -1.48 7.58 10.82
N ASN A 14 -0.83 6.56 11.39
CA ASN A 14 -0.98 5.16 11.01
C ASN A 14 -2.35 4.64 11.48
N ASP A 15 -3.44 5.12 10.89
CA ASP A 15 -4.78 4.53 11.04
C ASP A 15 -5.41 4.28 9.66
N GLN A 16 -4.66 3.58 8.79
CA GLN A 16 -5.27 2.98 7.59
C GLN A 16 -6.15 1.81 8.02
N LYS A 17 -7.41 2.11 8.34
CA LYS A 17 -8.44 1.09 8.54
C LYS A 17 -8.51 0.20 7.30
N SER A 18 -8.31 -1.11 7.50
CA SER A 18 -8.48 -2.10 6.44
C SER A 18 -9.93 -2.13 5.99
N TYR A 19 -10.22 -1.47 4.87
CA TYR A 19 -11.49 -1.55 4.18
C TYR A 19 -11.64 -2.97 3.61
N ALA A 20 -12.16 -3.91 4.42
CA ALA A 20 -12.82 -5.16 4.02
C ALA A 20 -12.99 -6.17 5.18
N GLY A 21 -12.79 -5.80 6.46
CA GLY A 21 -12.85 -6.79 7.55
C GLY A 21 -11.75 -7.85 7.48
N ILE A 22 -10.70 -7.55 6.71
CA ILE A 22 -9.48 -8.34 6.66
C ILE A 22 -8.67 -7.92 7.90
N PRO A 23 -8.40 -8.83 8.85
CA PRO A 23 -7.52 -8.51 9.98
C PRO A 23 -6.17 -8.05 9.43
N GLU A 24 -5.58 -7.03 10.06
CA GLU A 24 -4.27 -6.51 9.70
C GLU A 24 -3.29 -7.68 9.62
N ALA A 25 -2.82 -7.98 8.41
CA ALA A 25 -1.82 -8.98 8.21
C ALA A 25 -0.55 -8.42 8.85
N VAL A 26 -0.24 -8.87 10.08
CA VAL A 26 1.11 -8.79 10.61
C VAL A 26 1.97 -9.48 9.56
N PHE A 27 2.65 -8.68 8.74
CA PHE A 27 3.59 -9.20 7.77
C PHE A 27 4.58 -10.02 8.58
N VAL A 28 4.48 -11.34 8.45
CA VAL A 28 5.60 -12.19 8.77
C VAL A 28 6.64 -11.78 7.74
N GLU A 29 7.55 -10.89 8.15
CA GLU A 29 8.62 -10.34 7.29
C GLU A 29 9.38 -11.45 6.56
N ASP A 30 9.32 -12.66 7.12
CA ASP A 30 9.89 -13.88 6.58
C ASP A 30 8.89 -15.06 6.63
N VAL A 31 7.93 -15.08 5.70
CA VAL A 31 7.05 -16.24 5.43
C VAL A 31 7.88 -17.51 5.22
N GLU A 32 9.08 -17.37 4.65
CA GLU A 32 10.02 -18.45 4.42
C GLU A 32 10.58 -18.98 5.75
N ALA A 33 10.94 -18.14 6.71
CA ALA A 33 11.36 -18.58 8.04
C ALA A 33 10.24 -19.33 8.79
N PHE A 34 9.00 -18.84 8.72
CA PHE A 34 7.85 -19.49 9.37
C PHE A 34 7.55 -20.87 8.74
N MET A 35 7.56 -20.96 7.41
CA MET A 35 7.27 -22.18 6.66
C MET A 35 8.42 -23.21 6.70
N LYS A 36 9.68 -22.75 6.68
CA LYS A 36 10.88 -23.61 6.76
C LYS A 36 11.12 -24.17 8.16
N GLN A 37 10.69 -23.44 9.20
CA GLN A 37 10.63 -23.97 10.55
C GLN A 37 9.56 -25.05 10.71
N SER A 38 8.52 -25.10 9.87
CA SER A 38 7.57 -26.24 9.79
C SER A 38 8.07 -27.44 8.99
N GLY A 39 8.99 -27.25 8.04
CA GLY A 39 9.51 -28.34 7.20
C GLY A 39 10.63 -29.19 7.84
N SER A 40 11.27 -28.72 8.91
CA SER A 40 12.52 -29.33 9.41
C SER A 40 12.34 -30.39 10.51
N GLU A 41 11.17 -30.49 11.15
CA GLU A 41 10.94 -31.50 12.22
C GLU A 41 9.49 -32.02 12.15
N GLU A 42 9.28 -33.10 11.42
CA GLU A 42 7.99 -33.79 11.16
C GLU A 42 7.29 -34.33 12.43
N ASN A 43 7.73 -33.96 13.64
CA ASN A 43 7.23 -34.53 14.91
C ASN A 43 7.15 -33.57 16.09
N VAL A 44 7.42 -32.27 15.91
CA VAL A 44 7.35 -31.33 17.02
C VAL A 44 5.98 -30.66 17.04
N GLU A 45 5.14 -31.17 17.93
CA GLU A 45 3.95 -30.47 18.41
C GLU A 45 4.34 -29.06 18.92
N LYS A 46 4.03 -28.03 18.12
CA LYS A 46 4.46 -26.63 18.39
C LYS A 46 3.47 -25.92 19.29
N GLU A 47 3.96 -25.30 20.36
CA GLU A 47 3.18 -24.34 21.12
C GLU A 47 3.09 -23.02 20.35
N THR A 48 1.89 -22.70 19.86
CA THR A 48 1.60 -21.39 19.28
C THR A 48 0.50 -20.69 20.07
N ARG A 49 0.35 -19.39 19.83
CA ARG A 49 -0.75 -18.60 20.37
C ARG A 49 -1.74 -18.34 19.24
N PHE A 50 -2.88 -18.99 19.27
CA PHE A 50 -3.96 -18.71 18.33
C PHE A 50 -4.69 -17.44 18.74
N LEU A 51 -4.96 -16.60 17.75
CA LEU A 51 -5.79 -15.42 17.88
C LEU A 51 -7.26 -15.84 17.77
N LEU A 52 -8.02 -15.72 18.87
CA LEU A 52 -9.49 -15.89 18.84
C LEU A 52 -10.22 -14.58 18.59
N SER A 53 -9.63 -13.47 19.05
CA SER A 53 -10.10 -12.11 18.85
C SER A 53 -8.91 -11.14 18.93
N GLU A 54 -9.09 -9.87 18.55
CA GLU A 54 -8.02 -8.87 18.42
C GLU A 54 -7.11 -8.73 19.65
N GLN A 55 -7.62 -9.03 20.85
CA GLN A 55 -6.86 -8.97 22.11
C GLN A 55 -6.87 -10.30 22.89
N VAL A 56 -7.40 -11.38 22.31
CA VAL A 56 -7.56 -12.67 23.00
C VAL A 56 -6.75 -13.74 22.29
N PHE A 57 -5.71 -14.21 22.98
CA PHE A 57 -4.82 -15.26 22.50
C PHE A 57 -4.91 -16.50 23.39
N VAL A 58 -5.00 -17.69 22.79
CA VAL A 58 -4.95 -18.97 23.49
C VAL A 58 -3.71 -19.73 23.10
N LYS A 59 -3.00 -20.23 24.11
CA LYS A 59 -1.88 -21.15 23.91
C LYS A 59 -2.42 -22.51 23.52
N THR A 60 -2.06 -22.98 22.33
CA THR A 60 -2.48 -24.29 21.82
C THR A 60 -1.28 -24.98 21.18
N ARG A 61 -1.31 -26.30 21.23
CA ARG A 61 -0.30 -27.15 20.62
C ARG A 61 -0.79 -27.62 19.26
N VAL A 62 -0.04 -27.29 18.19
CA VAL A 62 -0.42 -27.55 16.80
C VAL A 62 0.24 -28.82 16.30
N PRO A 63 -0.54 -29.81 15.82
CA PRO A 63 0.00 -30.98 15.16
C PRO A 63 0.60 -30.61 13.80
N PRO A 64 1.60 -31.36 13.28
CA PRO A 64 2.17 -31.09 11.98
C PRO A 64 1.11 -31.28 10.87
N THR A 65 0.75 -30.19 10.20
CA THR A 65 -0.20 -30.17 9.08
C THR A 65 0.53 -29.99 7.75
N LYS A 66 0.03 -30.66 6.70
CA LYS A 66 0.59 -30.63 5.34
C LYS A 66 -0.08 -29.58 4.43
N THR A 67 -1.17 -29.01 4.89
CA THR A 67 -2.00 -28.05 4.16
C THR A 67 -2.28 -26.81 5.01
N VAL A 68 -2.51 -25.68 4.34
CA VAL A 68 -2.83 -24.38 4.95
C VAL A 68 -4.03 -23.76 4.25
N CYS A 69 -4.87 -23.04 5.00
CA CYS A 69 -6.00 -22.29 4.46
C CYS A 69 -5.58 -20.84 4.20
N LEU A 70 -5.66 -20.40 2.94
CA LEU A 70 -5.32 -19.05 2.51
C LEU A 70 -6.58 -18.26 2.15
N TRP A 71 -6.60 -16.99 2.55
CA TRP A 71 -7.62 -16.05 2.14
C TRP A 71 -7.17 -15.31 0.87
N LEU A 72 -7.90 -15.49 -0.23
CA LEU A 72 -7.57 -14.88 -1.53
C LEU A 72 -8.30 -13.56 -1.78
N GLY A 73 -9.17 -13.16 -0.85
CA GLY A 73 -10.04 -12.00 -1.00
C GLY A 73 -11.45 -12.37 -1.48
N ALA A 74 -12.31 -11.37 -1.66
CA ALA A 74 -13.68 -11.52 -2.14
C ALA A 74 -14.53 -12.58 -1.41
N ASN A 75 -14.34 -12.76 -0.10
CA ASN A 75 -15.00 -13.79 0.71
C ASN A 75 -14.64 -15.24 0.34
N VAL A 76 -13.49 -15.47 -0.29
CA VAL A 76 -13.03 -16.79 -0.72
C VAL A 76 -11.80 -17.23 0.09
N MET A 77 -11.92 -18.44 0.66
CA MET A 77 -10.84 -19.17 1.33
C MET A 77 -10.61 -20.49 0.62
N LEU A 78 -9.34 -20.85 0.36
CA LEU A 78 -8.95 -22.11 -0.27
C LEU A 78 -7.83 -22.79 0.51
N GLU A 79 -7.85 -24.12 0.50
CA GLU A 79 -6.80 -24.96 1.08
C GLU A 79 -5.72 -25.25 0.04
N TYR A 80 -4.46 -25.04 0.41
CA TYR A 80 -3.30 -25.30 -0.44
C TYR A 80 -2.26 -26.16 0.30
N PRO A 81 -1.50 -27.00 -0.42
CA PRO A 81 -0.25 -27.57 0.09
C PRO A 81 0.75 -26.48 0.49
N LEU A 82 1.65 -26.79 1.44
CA LEU A 82 2.65 -25.83 1.92
C LEU A 82 3.53 -25.25 0.79
N ASP A 83 3.92 -26.09 -0.17
CA ASP A 83 4.82 -25.69 -1.26
C ASP A 83 4.14 -24.71 -2.23
N GLU A 84 2.90 -25.00 -2.64
CA GLU A 84 2.11 -24.13 -3.52
C GLU A 84 1.73 -22.82 -2.83
N ALA A 85 1.42 -22.88 -1.52
CA ALA A 85 1.15 -21.71 -0.71
C ALA A 85 2.36 -20.76 -0.65
N GLU A 86 3.57 -21.30 -0.51
CA GLU A 86 4.80 -20.51 -0.49
C GLU A 86 5.04 -19.80 -1.83
N GLU A 87 4.89 -20.53 -2.94
CA GLU A 87 5.05 -19.96 -4.28
C GLU A 87 4.02 -18.86 -4.55
N LEU A 88 2.76 -19.09 -4.20
CA LEU A 88 1.68 -18.12 -4.36
C LEU A 88 1.93 -16.84 -3.54
N LEU A 89 2.37 -16.99 -2.28
CA LEU A 89 2.69 -15.84 -1.43
C LEU A 89 3.91 -15.06 -1.95
N LYS A 90 4.94 -15.75 -2.46
CA LYS A 90 6.10 -15.11 -3.10
C LYS A 90 5.68 -14.34 -4.36
N GLN A 91 4.81 -14.92 -5.19
CA GLN A 91 4.29 -14.25 -6.38
C GLN A 91 3.43 -13.03 -6.04
N ASN A 92 2.55 -13.15 -5.04
CA ASN A 92 1.73 -12.02 -4.55
C ASN A 92 2.59 -10.90 -3.97
N LYS A 93 3.62 -11.24 -3.16
CA LYS A 93 4.57 -10.26 -2.62
C LYS A 93 5.29 -9.52 -3.76
N HIS A 94 5.79 -10.26 -4.75
CA HIS A 94 6.44 -9.66 -5.91
C HIS A 94 5.49 -8.73 -6.69
N SER A 95 4.25 -9.17 -6.94
CA SER A 95 3.26 -8.33 -7.63
C SER A 95 2.94 -7.06 -6.82
N ALA A 96 2.81 -7.16 -5.50
CA ALA A 96 2.58 -6.01 -4.63
C ALA A 96 3.77 -5.03 -4.65
N GLU A 97 5.01 -5.52 -4.62
CA GLU A 97 6.22 -4.68 -4.71
C GLU A 97 6.34 -3.97 -6.06
N VAL A 98 6.01 -4.65 -7.16
CA VAL A 98 5.97 -4.04 -8.50
C VAL A 98 4.88 -2.97 -8.57
N ASN A 99 3.67 -3.29 -8.08
CA ASN A 99 2.57 -2.34 -8.05
C ASN A 99 2.91 -1.11 -7.22
N LEU A 100 3.60 -1.28 -6.09
CA LEU A 100 4.04 -0.17 -5.25
C LEU A 100 4.99 0.77 -6.02
N LYS A 101 5.99 0.23 -6.72
CA LYS A 101 6.90 1.03 -7.56
C LYS A 101 6.17 1.74 -8.71
N CYS A 102 5.20 1.08 -9.33
CA CYS A 102 4.37 1.71 -10.36
C CYS A 102 3.55 2.87 -9.78
N LEU A 103 2.93 2.69 -8.62
CA LEU A 103 2.15 3.73 -7.95
C LEU A 103 3.02 4.91 -7.50
N GLU A 104 4.24 4.67 -7.03
CA GLU A 104 5.20 5.73 -6.73
C GLU A 104 5.55 6.54 -7.98
N HIS A 105 5.80 5.87 -9.11
CA HIS A 105 6.06 6.55 -10.39
C HIS A 105 4.84 7.36 -10.86
N ASP A 106 3.64 6.78 -10.77
CA ASP A 106 2.40 7.46 -11.15
C ASP A 106 2.12 8.66 -10.25
N GLN A 107 2.42 8.56 -8.95
CA GLN A 107 2.31 9.67 -8.00
C GLN A 107 3.20 10.85 -8.40
N ASP A 108 4.46 10.59 -8.71
CA ASP A 108 5.40 11.63 -9.12
C ASP A 108 5.03 12.21 -10.49
N PHE A 109 4.60 11.35 -11.43
CA PHE A 109 4.07 11.80 -12.72
C PHE A 109 2.87 12.75 -12.54
N LEU A 110 1.92 12.42 -11.67
CA LEU A 110 0.76 13.27 -11.40
C LEU A 110 1.15 14.60 -10.76
N ARG A 111 2.15 14.64 -9.87
CA ARG A 111 2.67 15.89 -9.30
C ARG A 111 3.24 16.81 -10.38
N ASP A 112 3.98 16.26 -11.33
CA ASP A 112 4.51 17.02 -12.47
C ASP A 112 3.40 17.50 -13.41
N GLN A 113 2.38 16.68 -13.64
CA GLN A 113 1.21 17.06 -14.45
C GLN A 113 0.41 18.20 -13.80
N ILE A 114 0.20 18.17 -12.48
CA ILE A 114 -0.46 19.25 -11.75
C ILE A 114 0.33 20.55 -11.92
N THR A 115 1.63 20.53 -11.60
CA THR A 115 2.49 21.72 -11.71
C THR A 115 2.51 22.29 -13.13
N THR A 116 2.62 21.43 -14.15
CA THR A 116 2.61 21.83 -15.56
C THR A 116 1.28 22.47 -15.95
N THR A 117 0.18 21.89 -15.50
CA THR A 117 -1.17 22.39 -15.78
C THR A 117 -1.38 23.75 -15.13
N GLU A 118 -0.98 23.92 -13.86
CA GLU A 118 -1.07 25.18 -13.14
C GLU A 118 -0.30 26.30 -13.85
N VAL A 119 0.95 26.03 -14.26
CA VAL A 119 1.77 27.02 -15.00
C VAL A 119 1.14 27.37 -16.34
N ASN A 120 0.60 26.38 -17.06
CA ASN A 120 -0.06 26.62 -18.33
C ASN A 120 -1.34 27.46 -18.16
N MET A 121 -2.16 27.18 -17.14
CA MET A 121 -3.33 28.00 -16.81
C MET A 121 -2.94 29.44 -16.48
N ALA A 122 -1.88 29.65 -15.70
CA ALA A 122 -1.37 30.99 -15.39
C ALA A 122 -0.86 31.74 -16.65
N ARG A 123 -0.18 31.05 -17.58
CA ARG A 123 0.28 31.63 -18.84
C ARG A 123 -0.88 32.06 -19.74
N VAL A 124 -1.91 31.23 -19.86
CA VAL A 124 -3.12 31.56 -20.64
C VAL A 124 -3.84 32.76 -20.02
N HIS A 125 -3.98 32.81 -18.70
CA HIS A 125 -4.55 33.95 -18.00
C HIS A 125 -3.74 35.24 -18.24
N ASN A 126 -2.41 35.17 -18.11
CA ASN A 126 -1.53 36.32 -18.36
C ASN A 126 -1.64 36.83 -19.81
N TYR A 127 -1.78 35.93 -20.78
CA TYR A 127 -2.02 36.29 -22.18
C TYR A 127 -3.37 36.99 -22.37
N ASP A 128 -4.45 36.46 -21.78
CA ASP A 128 -5.79 37.06 -21.88
C ASP A 128 -5.83 38.45 -21.25
N VAL A 129 -5.20 38.63 -20.08
CA VAL A 129 -5.07 39.95 -19.43
C VAL A 129 -4.34 40.96 -20.33
N LYS A 130 -3.19 40.61 -20.89
CA LYS A 130 -2.44 41.48 -21.82
C LYS A 130 -3.26 41.83 -23.07
N LYS A 131 -3.99 40.85 -23.63
CA LYS A 131 -4.84 41.06 -24.81
C LYS A 131 -6.00 42.02 -24.53
N ARG A 132 -6.63 41.90 -23.35
CA ARG A 132 -7.72 42.81 -22.92
C ARG A 132 -7.20 44.22 -22.65
N GLN A 133 -6.03 44.36 -22.02
CA GLN A 133 -5.38 45.66 -21.81
C GLN A 133 -5.03 46.35 -23.13
N ALA A 134 -4.46 45.61 -24.10
CA ALA A 134 -4.14 46.15 -25.42
C ALA A 134 -5.37 46.62 -26.20
N LYS A 135 -6.50 45.89 -26.10
CA LYS A 135 -7.77 46.33 -26.69
C LYS A 135 -8.29 47.63 -26.07
N LYS A 136 -8.30 47.73 -24.73
CA LYS A 136 -8.74 48.96 -24.03
C LYS A 136 -7.85 50.16 -24.39
N ALA A 137 -6.53 49.98 -24.42
CA ALA A 137 -5.60 51.04 -24.81
C ALA A 137 -5.71 51.47 -26.28
N ALA A 138 -6.26 50.62 -27.15
CA ALA A 138 -6.53 50.96 -28.55
C ALA A 138 -7.89 51.66 -28.73
N GLU A 139 -8.83 51.48 -27.81
CA GLU A 139 -10.13 52.19 -27.79
C GLU A 139 -10.04 53.58 -27.15
N GLU A 140 -9.05 53.82 -26.28
CA GLU A 140 -8.78 55.13 -25.66
C GLU A 140 -7.89 56.08 -26.50
N LYS A 141 -7.53 55.69 -27.73
CA LYS A 141 -6.70 56.47 -28.67
C LYS A 141 -7.48 56.93 -29.88
#